data_AF-A0A506RDU1-F1
#
_entry.id   AF-A0A506RDU1-F1
#
_cell.length_a   1.000
_cell.length_b   1.000
_cell.length_c   1.000
_cell.angle_alpha   90.00
_cell.angle_beta   90.00
_cell.angle_gamma   90.00
#
_symmetry.space_group_name_H-M   'P 1'
#
loop_
_entity.id
_entity.type
_entity.pdbx_description
1 polymer ?
#
loop_
_entity_poly.entity_id
_entity_poly.type
_entity_poly.pdbx_seq_one_letter_code
_entity_poly.pdbx_strand_id
1 'polypeptide(L)'
;MQFYFSTRNIPGLSGLPLAERMRLLERAAKKLTVPEKTVLNILKLLVIVPAFTLLLRVAADWTSLLWALLVFLLYPIIVKPVQYSLSAKYLESLSQKDKQ
;
A
#
# COMPACT_ATOMS: atom_id res chain seq x y z
N MET A 1 -12.63 2.03 -10.49
CA MET A 1 -11.36 1.45 -9.99
C MET A 1 -11.70 0.57 -8.79
N GLN A 2 -11.30 -0.70 -8.79
CA GLN A 2 -11.58 -1.62 -7.68
C GLN A 2 -10.49 -1.46 -6.60
N PHE A 3 -10.87 -1.08 -5.39
CA PHE A 3 -9.94 -1.00 -4.27
C PHE A 3 -9.83 -2.38 -3.59
N TYR A 4 -8.64 -2.98 -3.62
CA TYR A 4 -8.42 -4.31 -3.05
C TYR A 4 -7.81 -4.20 -1.65
N PHE A 5 -8.64 -4.37 -0.63
CA PHE A 5 -8.20 -4.45 0.78
C PHE A 5 -7.48 -5.76 1.13
N SER A 6 -7.64 -6.79 0.29
CA SER A 6 -7.03 -8.10 0.50
C SER A 6 -6.48 -8.65 -0.81
N THR A 7 -5.30 -9.28 -0.72
CA THR A 7 -4.65 -9.95 -1.85
C THR A 7 -5.41 -11.18 -2.33
N ARG A 8 -6.37 -11.70 -1.54
CA ARG A 8 -7.30 -12.76 -1.96
C ARG A 8 -8.39 -12.26 -2.90
N ASN A 9 -8.73 -10.97 -2.84
CA ASN A 9 -9.84 -10.39 -3.60
C ASN A 9 -9.40 -10.00 -5.01
N ILE A 10 -8.10 -9.98 -5.31
CA ILE A 10 -7.62 -9.63 -6.64
C ILE A 10 -7.69 -10.87 -7.56
N PRO A 11 -8.43 -10.78 -8.68
CA PRO A 11 -8.52 -11.85 -9.66
C PRO A 11 -7.12 -12.16 -10.22
N GLY A 12 -6.75 -13.45 -10.27
CA GLY A 12 -5.41 -13.91 -10.64
C GLY A 12 -4.50 -14.28 -9.46
N LEU A 13 -4.86 -13.91 -8.22
CA LEU A 13 -4.10 -14.26 -7.00
C LEU A 13 -4.85 -15.19 -6.05
N SER A 14 -6.17 -15.30 -6.19
CA SER A 14 -7.07 -15.97 -5.23
C SER A 14 -6.76 -17.45 -4.95
N GLY A 15 -6.01 -18.13 -5.82
CA GLY A 15 -5.63 -19.55 -5.66
C GLY A 15 -4.19 -19.81 -5.16
N LEU A 16 -3.31 -18.81 -5.15
CA LEU A 16 -1.89 -19.02 -4.87
C LEU A 16 -1.55 -18.94 -3.37
N PRO A 17 -0.50 -19.64 -2.89
CA PRO A 17 -0.01 -19.47 -1.52
C PRO A 17 0.45 -18.03 -1.25
N LEU A 18 0.36 -17.58 0.00
CA LEU A 18 0.59 -16.18 0.38
C LEU A 18 1.96 -15.66 -0.10
N ALA A 19 3.00 -16.49 -0.01
CA ALA A 19 4.35 -16.13 -0.47
C ALA A 19 4.40 -15.84 -1.97
N GLU A 20 3.74 -16.66 -2.80
CA GLU A 20 3.66 -16.43 -4.26
C GLU A 20 2.82 -15.21 -4.58
N ARG A 21 1.73 -14.97 -3.84
CA ARG A 21 0.93 -13.77 -4.00
C ARG A 21 1.75 -12.51 -3.77
N MET A 22 2.57 -12.51 -2.71
CA MET A 22 3.46 -11.38 -2.39
C MET A 22 4.54 -11.19 -3.46
N ARG A 23 5.15 -12.27 -3.96
CA ARG A 23 6.15 -12.20 -5.04
C ARG A 23 5.57 -11.61 -6.34
N LEU A 24 4.38 -12.05 -6.75
CA LEU A 24 3.70 -11.53 -7.94
C LEU A 24 3.30 -10.06 -7.77
N LEU A 25 2.76 -9.70 -6.60
CA LEU A 25 2.47 -8.31 -6.27
C LEU A 25 3.72 -7.43 -6.27
N GLU A 26 4.85 -7.94 -5.79
CA GLU A 26 6.11 -7.20 -5.82
C GLU A 26 6.62 -6.97 -7.25
N ARG A 27 6.53 -7.99 -8.11
CA ARG A 27 6.84 -7.85 -9.54
C ARG A 27 5.91 -6.85 -10.24
N ALA A 28 4.62 -6.89 -9.93
CA ALA A 28 3.64 -5.95 -10.45
C ALA A 28 3.90 -4.53 -9.94
N ALA A 29 4.24 -4.37 -8.66
CA ALA A 29 4.61 -3.08 -8.07
C ALA A 29 5.85 -2.45 -8.72
N LYS A 30 6.81 -3.26 -9.18
CA LYS A 30 7.98 -2.76 -9.93
C LYS A 30 7.60 -2.16 -11.27
N LYS A 31 6.54 -2.67 -11.92
CA LYS A 31 5.99 -2.17 -13.19
C LYS A 31 5.13 -0.91 -13.07
N LEU A 32 4.83 -0.45 -11.85
CA LEU A 32 4.12 0.80 -11.64
C LEU A 32 4.84 1.94 -12.35
N THR A 33 4.05 2.75 -13.05
CA THR A 33 4.53 3.94 -13.74
C THR A 33 5.01 4.99 -12.73
N VAL A 34 5.86 5.91 -13.20
CA VAL A 34 6.35 7.04 -12.38
C VAL A 34 5.21 7.80 -11.68
N PRO A 35 4.12 8.24 -12.36
CA PRO A 35 3.02 8.93 -11.68
C PRO A 35 2.35 8.09 -10.58
N GLU A 36 2.16 6.78 -10.79
CA GLU A 36 1.56 5.90 -9.78
C GLU A 36 2.45 5.72 -8.54
N LYS A 37 3.78 5.61 -8.75
CA LYS A 37 4.75 5.60 -7.64
C LYS A 37 4.75 6.93 -6.89
N THR A 38 4.64 8.05 -7.61
CA THR A 38 4.55 9.38 -7.01
C THR A 38 3.29 9.51 -6.16
N VAL A 39 2.12 9.07 -6.65
CA VAL A 39 0.88 9.06 -5.86
C VAL A 39 1.04 8.25 -4.57
N LEU A 40 1.64 7.06 -4.64
CA LEU A 40 1.91 6.25 -3.44
C LEU A 40 2.84 6.96 -2.47
N ASN A 41 3.88 7.63 -2.96
CA ASN A 41 4.80 8.36 -2.09
C ASN A 41 4.16 9.64 -1.50
N ILE A 42 3.34 10.36 -2.25
CA ILE A 42 2.56 11.49 -1.73
C ILE A 42 1.62 10.99 -0.64
N LEU A 43 0.93 9.87 -0.85
CA LEU A 43 0.05 9.29 0.16
C LEU A 43 0.83 8.91 1.44
N LYS A 44 2.02 8.32 1.30
CA LYS A 44 2.91 8.07 2.46
C LYS A 44 3.29 9.37 3.15
N LEU A 45 3.67 10.39 2.38
CA LEU A 45 4.08 11.69 2.90
C LEU A 45 2.94 12.36 3.68
N LEU A 46 1.71 12.32 3.16
CA LEU A 46 0.51 12.85 3.81
C LEU A 46 0.20 12.19 5.14
N VAL A 47 0.63 10.94 5.36
CA VAL A 47 0.50 10.25 6.65
C VAL A 47 1.70 10.55 7.56
N ILE A 48 2.90 10.59 7.00
CA ILE A 48 4.15 10.83 7.73
C ILE A 48 4.17 12.24 8.33
N VAL A 49 3.83 13.28 7.56
CA VAL A 49 3.84 14.68 8.01
C VAL A 49 3.02 14.89 9.29
N PRO A 50 1.73 14.53 9.35
CA PRO A 50 0.95 14.69 10.58
C PRO A 50 1.41 13.75 11.71
N ALA A 51 1.92 12.55 11.41
CA ALA A 51 2.52 11.71 12.44
C ALA A 51 3.73 12.41 13.08
N PHE A 52 4.60 13.04 12.29
CA PHE A 52 5.75 13.80 12.79
C PHE A 52 5.35 15.04 13.58
N THR A 53 4.32 15.78 13.15
CA THR A 53 3.86 16.96 13.93
C THR A 53 3.30 16.56 15.29
N LEU A 54 2.60 15.42 15.38
CA LEU A 54 2.15 14.84 16.65
C LEU A 54 3.33 14.40 17.53
N LEU A 55 4.36 13.79 16.93
CA LEU A 55 5.58 13.43 17.64
C LEU A 55 6.34 14.65 18.18
N LEU A 56 6.34 15.79 17.48
CA LEU A 56 6.95 17.02 18.00
C LEU A 56 6.16 17.60 19.18
N ARG A 57 4.83 17.44 19.20
CA ARG A 57 3.97 17.89 20.30
C ARG A 57 4.05 17.01 21.56
N VAL A 58 4.66 15.83 21.48
CA VAL A 58 4.76 14.91 22.62
C VAL A 58 5.44 15.51 23.85
N ALA A 59 6.38 16.44 23.66
CA ALA A 59 7.05 17.12 24.75
C ALA A 59 6.11 18.02 25.58
N ALA A 60 5.04 18.53 24.96
CA ALA A 60 4.02 19.35 25.60
C ALA A 60 2.79 18.52 26.02
N ASP A 61 2.37 17.60 25.16
CA ASP A 61 1.14 16.81 25.29
C ASP A 61 1.49 15.31 25.17
N TRP A 62 1.61 14.59 26.29
CA TRP A 62 1.99 13.17 26.26
C TRP A 62 0.96 12.29 25.51
N THR A 63 -0.30 12.73 25.44
CA THR A 63 -1.37 12.11 24.65
C THR A 63 -1.12 12.14 23.14
N SER A 64 -0.29 13.09 22.65
CA SER A 64 0.08 13.14 21.23
C SER A 64 0.87 11.91 20.79
N LEU A 65 1.52 11.19 21.71
CA LEU A 65 2.20 9.92 21.41
C LEU A 65 1.20 8.85 20.97
N LEU A 66 0.07 8.76 21.67
CA LEU A 66 -0.98 7.78 21.38
C LEU A 66 -1.64 8.10 20.04
N TRP A 67 -1.85 9.39 19.74
CA TRP A 67 -2.32 9.82 18.42
C TRP A 67 -1.32 9.52 17.30
N ALA A 68 -0.02 9.76 17.52
CA ALA A 68 1.02 9.42 16.54
C ALA A 68 1.05 7.91 16.26
N LEU A 69 0.94 7.08 17.31
CA LEU A 69 0.86 5.63 17.18
C LEU A 69 -0.39 5.19 16.42
N LEU A 70 -1.54 5.82 16.68
CA LEU A 70 -2.79 5.55 15.98
C LEU A 70 -2.70 5.90 14.49
N VAL A 71 -2.11 7.04 14.13
CA VAL A 71 -1.86 7.42 12.73
C VAL A 71 -0.92 6.42 12.06
N PHE A 72 0.11 5.96 12.77
CA PHE A 72 1.02 4.93 12.28
C PHE A 72 0.34 3.58 12.07
N LEU A 73 -0.63 3.20 12.91
CA LEU A 73 -1.44 2.00 12.74
C LEU A 73 -2.45 2.12 11.59
N LEU A 74 -2.95 3.32 11.31
CA LEU A 74 -3.82 3.60 10.17
C LEU A 74 -3.07 3.62 8.83
N TYR A 75 -1.76 3.91 8.84
CA TYR A 75 -0.90 3.91 7.65
C TYR A 75 -1.09 2.67 6.75
N PRO A 76 -0.90 1.41 7.23
CA PRO A 76 -1.04 0.24 6.38
C PRO A 76 -2.47 0.10 5.86
N ILE A 77 -3.48 0.52 6.62
CA ILE A 77 -4.90 0.38 6.25
C ILE A 77 -5.24 1.27 5.04
N ILE A 78 -4.61 2.44 4.91
CA ILE A 78 -4.88 3.36 3.80
C ILE A 78 -3.93 3.10 2.63
N VAL A 79 -2.64 2.89 2.90
CA VAL A 79 -1.61 2.82 1.85
C VAL A 79 -1.59 1.45 1.16
N LYS A 80 -1.76 0.35 1.89
CA LYS A 80 -1.74 -1.01 1.32
C LYS A 80 -2.85 -1.24 0.27
N PRO A 81 -4.13 -0.89 0.50
CA PRO A 81 -5.16 -1.15 -0.50
C PRO A 81 -4.97 -0.34 -1.79
N VAL A 82 -4.51 0.91 -1.69
CA VAL A 82 -4.18 1.72 -2.86
C VAL A 82 -3.00 1.09 -3.62
N GLN A 83 -1.96 0.67 -2.90
CA GLN A 83 -0.84 -0.04 -3.49
C GLN A 83 -1.27 -1.35 -4.18
N TYR A 84 -2.15 -2.12 -3.56
CA TYR A 84 -2.68 -3.37 -4.14
C TYR A 84 -3.57 -3.12 -5.34
N SER A 85 -4.40 -2.08 -5.30
CA SER A 85 -5.23 -1.66 -6.44
C SER A 85 -4.41 -1.28 -7.67
N LEU A 86 -3.37 -0.47 -7.47
CA LEU A 86 -2.45 -0.07 -8.54
C LEU A 86 -1.63 -1.26 -9.04
N SER A 87 -1.15 -2.13 -8.15
CA SER A 87 -0.37 -3.31 -8.53
C SER A 87 -1.23 -4.35 -9.27
N ALA A 88 -2.49 -4.53 -8.88
CA ALA A 88 -3.43 -5.46 -9.52
C ALA A 88 -3.65 -5.16 -11.00
N LYS A 89 -3.60 -3.88 -11.40
CA LYS A 89 -3.69 -3.47 -12.82
C LYS A 89 -2.58 -4.08 -13.69
N TYR A 90 -1.40 -4.29 -13.12
CA TYR A 90 -0.25 -4.90 -13.82
C TYR A 90 -0.22 -6.42 -13.72
N LEU A 91 -1.06 -7.01 -12.86
CA LEU A 91 -1.17 -8.45 -12.69
C LEU A 91 -1.83 -9.14 -13.88
N GLU A 92 -2.87 -8.55 -14.48
CA GLU A 92 -3.45 -9.07 -15.74
C GLU A 92 -2.41 -9.10 -16.87
N SER A 93 -1.60 -8.05 -16.99
CA SER A 93 -0.50 -7.97 -17.95
C SER A 93 0.58 -9.04 -17.70
N LEU A 94 0.88 -9.37 -16.44
CA LEU A 94 1.82 -10.43 -16.09
C LEU A 94 1.24 -11.83 -16.38
N SER A 95 -0.04 -12.06 -16.08
CA SER A 95 -0.69 -13.35 -16.33
C SER A 95 -0.85 -13.68 -17.81
N GLN A 96 -0.96 -12.66 -18.68
CA GLN A 96 -0.97 -12.87 -20.14
C GLN A 96 0.42 -13.20 -20.68
N LYS A 97 1.48 -12.61 -20.13
CA LYS A 97 2.86 -12.79 -20.59
C LYS A 97 3.48 -14.14 -20.17
N ASP A 98 3.02 -14.74 -19.07
CA ASP A 98 3.43 -16.11 -18.68
C ASP A 98 2.72 -17.22 -19.47
N LYS A 99 1.65 -16.88 -20.23
CA LYS A 99 0.91 -17.83 -21.08
C LYS A 99 1.37 -17.84 -22.54
N GLN A 100 2.36 -17.02 -22.90
CA GLN A 100 2.87 -16.83 -24.26
C GLN A 100 4.32 -17.28 -24.33
#